data_AF-A0A821J6K9-F1
#
_entry.id   AF-A0A821J6K9-F1
#
_cell.length_a   1.000
_cell.length_b   1.000
_cell.length_c   1.000
_cell.angle_alpha   90.00
_cell.angle_beta   90.00
_cell.angle_gamma   90.00
#
_symmetry.space_group_name_H-M   'P 1'
#
loop_
_entity.id
_entity.type
_entity.pdbx_description
1 polymer ?
#
loop_
_entity_poly.entity_id
_entity_poly.type
_entity_poly.pdbx_seq_one_letter_code
_entity_poly.pdbx_strand_id
1 'polypeptide(L)'
;MGSLKPIPNDAKLFLEFLDDEDDKLGAFHGNYGHCYYAIDNLNDAELKTTSCCSAGGHNSIQFSFNTLLASPCNVILTPSSRLIWHRCLSSMTDGELVSRPQYYYFTSFTMCLNEEIFSTKLPSTDCRYRQDMRFLEKGILDTAAAEKHRLEEKQRAEARNRECEYQPLWFKKNDTKEYIYTGEYEKRNFDVCPNLFSQTSCL
;
A
#
# COMPACT_ATOMS: atom_id res chain seq x y z
N MET A 1 -15.01 27.94 -6.19
CA MET A 1 -14.75 27.09 -7.37
C MET A 1 -13.24 26.92 -7.52
N GLY A 2 -12.67 25.91 -6.86
CA GLY A 2 -11.24 25.61 -7.01
C GLY A 2 -11.06 24.68 -8.20
N SER A 3 -10.42 25.17 -9.26
CA SER A 3 -10.05 24.35 -10.41
C SER A 3 -9.10 23.24 -9.96
N LEU A 4 -9.51 21.98 -10.12
CA LEU A 4 -8.65 20.82 -9.94
C LEU A 4 -7.49 20.95 -10.94
N LYS A 5 -6.27 21.18 -10.42
CA LYS A 5 -5.08 21.18 -11.25
C LYS A 5 -4.91 19.79 -11.87
N PRO A 6 -4.55 19.70 -13.17
CA PRO A 6 -4.28 18.42 -13.81
C PRO A 6 -3.17 17.68 -13.07
N ILE A 7 -3.36 16.37 -12.89
CA ILE A 7 -2.34 15.46 -12.37
C ILE A 7 -1.13 15.52 -13.32
N PRO A 8 0.11 15.70 -12.84
CA PRO A 8 1.28 15.73 -13.71
C PRO A 8 1.38 14.44 -14.53
N ASN A 9 1.66 14.57 -15.84
CA ASN A 9 1.87 13.46 -16.79
C ASN A 9 3.15 12.64 -16.52
N ASP A 10 3.79 12.81 -15.37
CA ASP A 10 5.08 12.21 -15.02
C ASP A 10 4.93 10.79 -14.47
N ALA A 11 3.99 10.02 -15.03
CA ALA A 11 3.85 8.64 -14.66
C ALA A 11 5.00 7.85 -15.33
N LYS A 12 6.15 7.81 -14.64
CA LYS A 12 7.38 7.15 -15.07
C LYS A 12 7.04 5.72 -15.52
N LEU A 13 7.19 5.49 -16.81
CA LEU A 13 7.16 4.16 -17.39
C LEU A 13 8.39 3.40 -16.87
N PHE A 14 8.14 2.23 -16.32
CA PHE A 14 9.19 1.32 -15.86
C PHE A 14 9.41 0.29 -16.97
N LEU A 15 10.67 -0.01 -17.30
CA LEU A 15 11.08 -1.05 -18.23
C LEU A 15 12.30 -1.74 -17.65
N GLU A 16 12.21 -3.04 -17.41
CA GLU A 16 13.33 -3.88 -17.00
C GLU A 16 13.39 -5.15 -17.87
N PHE A 17 14.61 -5.66 -18.05
CA PHE A 17 14.88 -6.91 -18.74
C PHE A 17 15.07 -8.03 -17.71
N LEU A 18 14.67 -9.23 -18.08
CA LEU A 18 14.95 -10.45 -17.34
C LEU A 18 16.14 -11.12 -18.01
N ASP A 19 17.25 -11.23 -17.28
CA ASP A 19 18.51 -11.78 -17.79
C ASP A 19 18.79 -13.15 -17.12
N ASP A 20 19.30 -14.12 -17.89
CA ASP A 20 19.85 -15.39 -17.42
C ASP A 20 21.22 -15.59 -18.06
N GLU A 21 22.30 -15.64 -17.24
CA GLU A 21 23.69 -15.82 -17.71
C GLU A 21 24.06 -14.96 -18.94
N ASP A 22 23.72 -13.66 -18.88
CA ASP A 22 23.89 -12.61 -19.92
C ASP A 22 22.91 -12.63 -21.12
N ASP A 23 22.03 -13.63 -21.22
CA ASP A 23 20.96 -13.68 -22.23
C ASP A 23 19.68 -13.01 -21.74
N LYS A 24 19.19 -12.04 -22.53
CA LYS A 24 17.89 -11.41 -22.25
C LYS A 24 16.77 -12.38 -22.60
N LEU A 25 16.02 -12.82 -21.59
CA LEU A 25 14.90 -13.76 -21.73
C LEU A 25 13.55 -13.08 -21.98
N GLY A 26 13.42 -11.83 -21.56
CA GLY A 26 12.17 -11.09 -21.68
C GLY A 26 12.30 -9.68 -21.14
N ALA A 27 11.25 -8.90 -21.27
CA ALA A 27 11.15 -7.60 -20.63
C ALA A 27 9.81 -7.49 -19.93
N PHE A 28 9.69 -6.59 -18.97
CA PHE A 28 8.38 -6.15 -18.51
C PHE A 28 8.35 -4.64 -18.45
N HIS A 29 7.18 -4.09 -18.75
CA HIS A 29 6.99 -2.65 -18.75
C HIS A 29 5.62 -2.28 -18.24
N GLY A 30 5.52 -1.07 -17.71
CA GLY A 30 4.24 -0.61 -17.20
C GLY A 30 4.31 0.66 -16.41
N ASN A 31 3.23 0.88 -15.68
CA ASN A 31 2.98 2.04 -14.86
C ASN A 31 2.50 1.54 -13.50
N TYR A 32 3.29 1.80 -12.46
CA TYR A 32 3.00 1.36 -11.09
C TYR A 32 1.62 1.79 -10.57
N GLY A 33 1.04 2.86 -11.14
CA GLY A 33 -0.28 3.35 -10.78
C GLY A 33 -1.45 2.65 -11.48
N HIS A 34 -1.17 1.81 -12.50
CA HIS A 34 -2.18 1.26 -13.41
C HIS A 34 -1.98 -0.22 -13.73
N CYS A 35 -0.88 -0.61 -14.39
CA CYS A 35 -0.69 -1.96 -14.90
C CYS A 35 0.76 -2.25 -15.32
N TYR A 36 1.11 -3.53 -15.34
CA TYR A 36 2.37 -4.08 -15.84
C TYR A 36 2.10 -5.21 -16.83
N TYR A 37 2.92 -5.24 -17.88
CA TYR A 37 2.91 -6.26 -18.93
C TYR A 37 4.28 -6.89 -19.05
N ALA A 38 4.33 -8.22 -19.20
CA ALA A 38 5.52 -8.92 -19.66
C ALA A 38 5.57 -8.93 -21.19
N ILE A 39 6.77 -8.94 -21.76
CA ILE A 39 7.08 -9.10 -23.17
C ILE A 39 7.89 -10.40 -23.28
N ASP A 40 7.23 -11.44 -23.75
CA ASP A 40 7.80 -12.80 -23.80
C ASP A 40 8.72 -12.99 -25.03
N ASN A 41 8.69 -12.08 -26.03
CA ASN A 41 9.56 -12.12 -27.21
C ASN A 41 10.26 -10.77 -27.44
N LEU A 42 11.56 -10.70 -27.14
CA LEU A 42 12.33 -9.46 -27.21
C LEU A 42 12.58 -8.93 -28.63
N ASN A 43 12.44 -9.78 -29.65
CA ASN A 43 12.45 -9.30 -31.04
C ASN A 43 11.28 -8.35 -31.33
N ASP A 44 10.19 -8.43 -30.55
CA ASP A 44 9.07 -7.50 -30.62
C ASP A 44 9.33 -6.19 -29.84
N ALA A 45 10.30 -6.19 -28.91
CA ALA A 45 10.68 -5.00 -28.15
C ALA A 45 11.49 -4.01 -29.00
N GLU A 46 12.29 -4.50 -29.95
CA GLU A 46 13.03 -3.67 -30.91
C GLU A 46 12.14 -3.02 -31.98
N LEU A 47 10.93 -3.57 -32.21
CA LEU A 47 9.99 -3.14 -33.26
C LEU A 47 9.33 -1.76 -33.04
N LYS A 48 9.66 -1.01 -31.97
CA LYS A 48 9.01 0.27 -31.64
C LYS A 48 9.92 1.42 -31.16
N THR A 49 11.23 1.37 -31.40
CA THR A 49 12.04 2.61 -31.29
C THR A 49 11.74 3.62 -32.42
N THR A 50 11.02 3.22 -33.48
CA THR A 50 10.73 4.05 -34.67
C THR A 50 9.27 4.44 -34.84
N SER A 51 8.35 4.04 -33.95
CA SER A 51 6.94 4.44 -34.03
C SER A 51 6.38 4.68 -32.64
N CYS A 52 6.20 5.95 -32.29
CA CYS A 52 5.25 6.32 -31.26
C CYS A 52 3.86 5.85 -31.74
N CYS A 53 3.46 4.67 -31.30
CA CYS A 53 2.06 4.28 -31.36
C CYS A 53 1.33 5.13 -30.32
N SER A 54 0.96 6.35 -30.71
CA SER A 54 -0.12 7.07 -30.06
C SER A 54 -1.37 6.21 -30.25
N ALA A 55 -1.61 5.27 -29.34
CA ALA A 55 -2.86 4.57 -29.22
C ALA A 55 -3.89 5.54 -28.62
N GLY A 56 -4.16 6.64 -29.34
CA GLY A 56 -5.45 7.30 -29.29
C GLY A 56 -6.44 6.36 -29.96
N GLY A 57 -7.05 5.50 -29.15
CA GLY A 57 -8.02 4.53 -29.65
C GLY A 57 -7.96 3.23 -28.86
N HIS A 58 -8.91 3.11 -27.93
CA HIS A 58 -9.60 1.87 -27.56
C HIS A 58 -8.95 0.56 -28.05
N ASN A 59 -7.91 0.09 -27.36
CA ASN A 59 -7.70 -1.36 -27.25
C ASN A 59 -8.31 -1.79 -25.93
N SER A 60 -9.64 -1.73 -25.90
CA SER A 60 -10.44 -2.50 -24.96
C SER A 60 -10.15 -3.98 -25.22
N ILE A 61 -9.35 -4.62 -24.37
CA ILE A 61 -9.70 -5.98 -24.00
C ILE A 61 -11.00 -5.81 -23.21
N GLN A 62 -12.13 -6.01 -23.88
CA GLN A 62 -13.44 -6.03 -23.23
C GLN A 62 -13.45 -7.17 -22.20
N PHE A 63 -13.07 -6.85 -20.97
CA PHE A 63 -13.78 -7.41 -19.83
C PHE A 63 -15.01 -6.54 -19.66
N SER A 64 -16.15 -7.14 -19.94
CA SER A 64 -17.48 -6.56 -19.87
C SER A 64 -17.67 -5.65 -18.64
N PHE A 65 -18.05 -4.40 -18.91
CA PHE A 65 -18.54 -3.33 -18.01
C PHE A 65 -17.54 -2.67 -17.04
N ASN A 66 -16.85 -1.61 -17.51
CA ASN A 66 -17.05 -0.23 -17.04
C ASN A 66 -15.99 0.73 -17.64
N THR A 67 -16.47 1.76 -18.34
CA THR A 67 -15.68 2.75 -19.09
C THR A 67 -15.14 3.85 -18.17
N LEU A 68 -14.43 3.50 -17.10
CA LEU A 68 -13.89 4.49 -16.16
C LEU A 68 -12.45 4.12 -15.85
N LEU A 69 -11.55 5.09 -16.02
CA LEU A 69 -10.09 5.04 -15.81
C LEU A 69 -9.26 4.85 -17.09
N ALA A 70 -9.51 5.70 -18.09
CA ALA A 70 -8.48 6.04 -19.06
C ALA A 70 -7.70 7.27 -18.58
N SER A 71 -6.79 7.09 -17.61
CA SER A 71 -5.59 7.93 -17.64
C SER A 71 -4.69 7.33 -18.71
N PRO A 72 -4.15 8.12 -19.65
CA PRO A 72 -3.33 7.61 -20.74
C PRO A 72 -1.98 7.16 -20.16
N CYS A 73 -1.93 5.98 -19.60
CA CYS A 73 -0.66 5.28 -19.49
C CYS A 73 -0.29 4.94 -20.93
N ASN A 74 0.62 5.72 -21.53
CA ASN A 74 1.19 5.52 -22.87
C ASN A 74 2.06 4.25 -22.89
N VAL A 75 1.46 3.12 -22.53
CA VAL A 75 2.10 1.82 -22.43
C VAL A 75 2.09 1.24 -23.83
N ILE A 76 3.27 1.11 -24.42
CA ILE A 76 3.45 0.60 -25.77
C ILE A 76 3.32 -0.92 -25.74
N LEU A 77 2.16 -1.46 -26.12
CA LEU A 77 1.96 -2.91 -26.19
C LEU A 77 2.53 -3.49 -27.48
N THR A 78 3.16 -4.66 -27.38
CA THR A 78 3.62 -5.51 -28.49
C THR A 78 2.66 -6.71 -28.64
N PRO A 79 2.69 -7.45 -29.76
CA PRO A 79 1.90 -8.68 -29.89
C PRO A 79 2.20 -9.74 -28.81
N SER A 80 3.42 -9.75 -28.28
CA SER A 80 3.83 -10.61 -27.17
C SER A 80 3.61 -9.99 -25.78
N SER A 81 2.97 -8.81 -25.70
CA SER A 81 2.66 -8.19 -24.42
C SER A 81 1.53 -8.92 -23.70
N ARG A 82 1.82 -9.45 -22.51
CA ARG A 82 0.89 -10.18 -21.66
C ARG A 82 0.71 -9.45 -20.32
N LEU A 83 -0.53 -9.20 -19.93
CA LEU A 83 -0.84 -8.55 -18.65
C LEU A 83 -0.41 -9.45 -17.48
N ILE A 84 0.47 -8.94 -16.62
CA ILE A 84 0.96 -9.67 -15.43
C ILE A 84 0.42 -9.08 -14.12
N TRP A 85 0.07 -7.80 -14.12
CA TRP A 85 -0.57 -7.13 -12.99
C TRP A 85 -1.37 -5.94 -13.49
N HIS A 86 -2.50 -5.70 -12.86
CA HIS A 86 -3.18 -4.42 -12.96
C HIS A 86 -3.67 -4.00 -11.59
N ARG A 87 -3.78 -2.69 -11.40
CA ARG A 87 -4.44 -2.12 -10.25
C ARG A 87 -5.88 -2.60 -10.25
N CYS A 88 -6.27 -3.28 -9.19
CA CYS A 88 -7.68 -3.45 -8.88
C CYS A 88 -8.19 -2.08 -8.42
N LEU A 89 -8.79 -1.35 -9.34
CA LEU A 89 -9.57 -0.19 -8.98
C LEU A 89 -10.77 -0.76 -8.24
N SER A 90 -10.93 -0.33 -6.99
CA SER A 90 -12.07 -0.72 -6.16
C SER A 90 -13.33 -0.71 -7.03
N SER A 91 -14.17 -1.73 -6.90
CA SER A 91 -15.47 -1.83 -7.58
C SER A 91 -16.46 -0.71 -7.19
N MET A 92 -15.94 0.35 -6.54
CA MET A 92 -16.63 1.56 -6.20
C MET A 92 -17.24 2.18 -7.45
N THR A 93 -18.56 2.13 -7.47
CA THR A 93 -19.44 2.66 -8.50
C THR A 93 -19.18 4.15 -8.75
N ASP A 94 -19.67 4.70 -9.87
CA ASP A 94 -19.50 6.12 -10.25
C ASP A 94 -19.94 7.09 -9.13
N GLY A 95 -20.92 6.70 -8.33
CA GLY A 95 -21.38 7.47 -7.17
C GLY A 95 -20.37 7.54 -6.02
N GLU A 96 -19.54 6.52 -5.87
CA GLU A 96 -18.52 6.43 -4.82
C GLU A 96 -17.21 7.15 -5.19
N LEU A 97 -16.99 7.45 -6.48
CA LEU A 97 -15.85 8.29 -6.90
C LEU A 97 -15.91 9.69 -6.28
N VAL A 98 -17.12 10.23 -6.08
CA VAL A 98 -17.35 11.55 -5.49
C VAL A 98 -16.98 11.57 -4.00
N SER A 99 -17.08 10.44 -3.30
CA SER A 99 -16.80 10.35 -1.86
C SER A 99 -15.33 10.03 -1.55
N ARG A 100 -14.52 9.60 -2.53
CA ARG A 100 -13.09 9.28 -2.31
C ARG A 100 -12.27 10.36 -1.59
N PRO A 101 -12.42 11.66 -1.87
CA PRO A 101 -11.70 12.70 -1.14
C PRO A 101 -12.06 12.75 0.36
N GLN A 102 -13.28 12.31 0.72
CA GLN A 102 -13.76 12.26 2.10
C GLN A 102 -13.11 11.09 2.88
N TYR A 103 -12.67 10.05 2.15
CA TYR A 103 -12.04 8.85 2.71
C TYR A 103 -10.55 8.73 2.34
N TYR A 104 -9.85 9.87 2.25
CA TYR A 104 -8.40 9.92 2.03
C TYR A 104 -7.91 9.17 0.76
N TYR A 105 -8.78 8.99 -0.24
CA TYR A 105 -8.51 8.24 -1.47
C TYR A 105 -8.07 6.79 -1.27
N PHE A 106 -8.34 6.22 -0.09
CA PHE A 106 -7.99 4.86 0.26
C PHE A 106 -8.61 3.84 -0.70
N THR A 107 -7.93 2.70 -0.83
CA THR A 107 -8.45 1.53 -1.55
C THR A 107 -9.40 0.75 -0.65
N SER A 108 -10.24 -0.13 -1.21
CA SER A 108 -11.05 -1.06 -0.40
C SER A 108 -10.19 -1.91 0.54
N PHE A 109 -9.01 -2.35 0.08
CA PHE A 109 -8.06 -3.06 0.94
C PHE A 109 -7.64 -2.20 2.15
N THR A 110 -7.33 -0.92 1.91
CA THR A 110 -6.95 0.02 2.98
C THR A 110 -8.10 0.28 3.95
N MET A 111 -9.35 0.36 3.47
CA MET A 111 -10.53 0.49 4.33
C MET A 111 -10.66 -0.66 5.33
N CYS A 112 -10.35 -1.89 4.91
CA CYS A 112 -10.46 -3.08 5.76
C CYS A 112 -9.32 -3.20 6.80
N LEU A 113 -8.20 -2.47 6.66
CA LEU A 113 -7.03 -2.66 7.53
C LEU A 113 -7.34 -2.40 9.00
N ASN A 114 -8.21 -1.42 9.29
CA ASN A 114 -8.50 -0.96 10.65
C ASN A 114 -9.89 -1.38 11.17
N GLU A 115 -10.58 -2.25 10.44
CA GLU A 115 -11.88 -2.79 10.83
C GLU A 115 -11.76 -3.66 12.09
N GLU A 116 -12.77 -3.62 12.94
CA GLU A 116 -12.80 -4.41 14.18
C GLU A 116 -13.01 -5.90 13.87
N ILE A 117 -12.05 -6.74 14.28
CA ILE A 117 -12.13 -8.19 14.09
C ILE A 117 -12.56 -8.84 15.41
N PHE A 118 -13.81 -9.31 15.48
CA PHE A 118 -14.38 -9.89 16.71
C PHE A 118 -14.02 -11.38 16.93
N SER A 119 -13.58 -12.08 15.88
CA SER A 119 -13.38 -13.54 15.91
C SER A 119 -11.97 -14.00 16.32
N THR A 120 -11.00 -13.09 16.43
CA THR A 120 -9.59 -13.43 16.64
C THR A 120 -9.02 -12.62 17.81
N LYS A 121 -8.37 -13.29 18.78
CA LYS A 121 -7.60 -12.60 19.82
C LYS A 121 -6.44 -11.86 19.14
N LEU A 122 -6.34 -10.55 19.36
CA LEU A 122 -5.22 -9.72 18.92
C LEU A 122 -4.37 -9.32 20.14
N PRO A 123 -3.05 -9.06 19.97
CA PRO A 123 -2.24 -8.54 21.06
C PRO A 123 -2.70 -7.14 21.48
N SER A 124 -2.48 -6.78 22.75
CA SER A 124 -2.76 -5.42 23.26
C SER A 124 -2.03 -4.30 22.51
N THR A 125 -0.99 -4.66 21.74
CA THR A 125 -0.19 -3.76 20.90
C THR A 125 -0.71 -3.61 19.47
N ASP A 126 -1.76 -4.32 19.07
CA ASP A 126 -2.33 -4.22 17.72
C ASP A 126 -2.82 -2.79 17.45
N CYS A 127 -2.50 -2.25 16.27
CA CYS A 127 -2.79 -0.85 15.97
C CYS A 127 -4.29 -0.53 15.90
N ARG A 128 -5.17 -1.53 15.75
CA ARG A 128 -6.62 -1.33 15.83
C ARG A 128 -7.07 -0.83 17.20
N TYR A 129 -6.29 -1.09 18.25
CA TYR A 129 -6.54 -0.59 19.60
C TYR A 129 -6.00 0.83 19.83
N ARG A 130 -5.41 1.48 18.82
CA ARG A 130 -4.98 2.88 18.93
C ARG A 130 -6.17 3.82 18.92
N GLN A 131 -6.48 4.35 20.10
CA GLN A 131 -7.66 5.15 20.33
C GLN A 131 -7.65 6.50 19.57
N ASP A 132 -6.47 7.10 19.35
CA ASP A 132 -6.32 8.29 18.53
C ASP A 132 -6.74 8.05 17.07
N MET A 133 -6.30 6.92 16.49
CA MET A 133 -6.72 6.50 15.14
C MET A 133 -8.20 6.11 15.07
N ARG A 134 -8.80 5.58 16.15
CA ARG A 134 -10.24 5.28 16.22
C ARG A 134 -11.08 6.55 16.27
N PHE A 135 -10.67 7.56 17.05
CA PHE A 135 -11.36 8.84 17.09
C PHE A 135 -11.24 9.60 15.77
N LEU A 136 -10.07 9.55 15.11
CA LEU A 136 -9.87 10.15 13.80
C LEU A 136 -10.82 9.55 12.75
N GLU A 137 -10.94 8.22 12.70
CA GLU A 137 -11.86 7.53 11.78
C GLU A 137 -13.33 7.89 12.02
N LYS A 138 -13.71 8.14 13.29
CA LYS A 138 -15.05 8.60 13.67
C LYS A 138 -15.27 10.11 13.45
N GLY A 139 -14.28 10.84 12.97
CA GLY A 139 -14.34 12.28 12.74
C GLY A 139 -14.24 13.15 14.00
N ILE A 140 -13.84 12.57 15.14
CA ILE A 140 -13.73 13.27 16.43
C ILE A 140 -12.30 13.83 16.57
N LEU A 141 -12.02 14.93 15.86
CA LEU A 141 -10.67 15.46 15.66
C LEU A 141 -9.97 15.90 16.95
N ASP A 142 -10.65 16.65 17.81
CA ASP A 142 -10.05 17.19 19.04
C ASP A 142 -9.63 16.07 20.00
N THR A 143 -10.50 15.07 20.17
CA THR A 143 -10.20 13.91 21.01
C THR A 143 -9.09 13.05 20.40
N ALA A 144 -9.06 12.89 19.07
CA ALA A 144 -7.96 12.21 18.39
C ALA A 144 -6.62 12.91 18.63
N ALA A 145 -6.57 14.25 18.53
CA ALA A 145 -5.35 15.03 18.77
C ALA A 145 -4.88 14.93 20.22
N ALA A 146 -5.79 15.03 21.19
CA ALA A 146 -5.47 14.89 22.61
C ALA A 146 -4.91 13.50 22.94
N GLU A 147 -5.52 12.45 22.39
CA GLU A 147 -5.09 11.07 22.62
C GLU A 147 -3.75 10.76 21.93
N LYS A 148 -3.52 11.30 20.72
CA LYS A 148 -2.22 11.25 20.04
C LYS A 148 -1.12 11.88 20.91
N HIS A 149 -1.37 13.08 21.42
CA HIS A 149 -0.42 13.76 22.30
C HIS A 149 -0.10 12.95 23.57
N ARG A 150 -1.13 12.38 24.21
CA ARG A 150 -0.98 11.52 25.40
C ARG A 150 -0.13 10.28 25.11
N LEU A 151 -0.39 9.58 24.01
CA LEU A 151 0.35 8.39 23.60
C LEU A 151 1.82 8.73 23.29
N GLU A 152 2.07 9.82 22.57
CA GLU A 152 3.43 10.27 22.24
C GLU A 152 4.23 10.70 23.47
N GLU A 153 3.60 11.37 24.45
CA GLU A 153 4.26 11.72 25.72
C GLU A 153 4.57 10.48 26.56
N LYS A 154 3.64 9.51 26.63
CA LYS A 154 3.89 8.22 27.30
C LYS A 154 5.08 7.50 26.68
N GLN A 155 5.10 7.38 25.34
CA GLN A 155 6.20 6.74 24.64
C GLN A 155 7.54 7.48 24.85
N ARG A 156 7.53 8.82 24.84
CA ARG A 156 8.73 9.63 25.14
C ARG A 156 9.21 9.45 26.57
N ALA A 157 8.31 9.37 27.55
CA ALA A 157 8.66 9.10 28.95
C ALA A 157 9.26 7.70 29.14
N GLU A 158 8.66 6.67 28.54
CA GLU A 158 9.19 5.30 28.55
C GLU A 158 10.58 5.22 27.91
N ALA A 159 10.80 5.94 26.81
CA ALA A 159 12.11 5.99 26.17
C ALA A 159 13.17 6.68 27.05
N ARG A 160 12.81 7.75 27.77
CA ARG A 160 13.71 8.43 28.73
C ARG A 160 14.09 7.54 29.91
N ASN A 161 13.16 6.70 30.39
CA ASN A 161 13.36 5.84 31.56
C ASN A 161 14.01 4.50 31.22
N ARG A 162 14.26 4.21 29.93
CA ARG A 162 14.80 2.93 29.50
C ARG A 162 16.32 2.93 29.61
N GLU A 163 16.86 2.02 30.42
CA GLU A 163 18.31 1.88 30.62
C GLU A 163 18.99 1.02 29.54
N CYS A 164 18.23 0.18 28.82
CA CYS A 164 18.75 -0.76 27.83
C CYS A 164 18.15 -0.55 26.44
N GLU A 165 18.81 -1.08 25.40
CA GLU A 165 18.23 -1.08 24.05
C GLU A 165 16.91 -1.86 24.01
N TYR A 166 15.91 -1.30 23.33
CA TYR A 166 14.61 -1.96 23.15
C TYR A 166 14.72 -3.23 22.33
N GLN A 167 14.16 -4.32 22.83
CA GLN A 167 14.04 -5.57 22.09
C GLN A 167 12.57 -5.79 21.68
N PRO A 168 12.25 -5.81 20.38
CA PRO A 168 10.89 -6.13 19.93
C PRO A 168 10.56 -7.60 20.18
N LEU A 169 9.28 -7.89 20.46
CA LEU A 169 8.84 -9.25 20.83
C LEU A 169 8.86 -10.26 19.67
N TRP A 170 8.45 -9.82 18.48
CA TRP A 170 8.18 -10.71 17.35
C TRP A 170 9.34 -10.84 16.36
N PHE A 171 10.40 -10.04 16.55
CA PHE A 171 11.53 -9.98 15.64
C PHE A 171 12.84 -9.88 16.43
N LYS A 172 13.91 -10.44 15.88
CA LYS A 172 15.27 -10.32 16.44
C LYS A 172 16.24 -9.80 15.38
N LYS A 173 17.23 -9.00 15.79
CA LYS A 173 18.33 -8.61 14.90
C LYS A 173 19.26 -9.80 14.69
N ASN A 174 19.64 -10.06 13.44
CA ASN A 174 20.74 -10.99 13.12
C ASN A 174 22.09 -10.25 13.11
N ASP A 175 23.16 -10.95 12.74
CA ASP A 175 24.52 -10.39 12.68
C ASP A 175 24.66 -9.26 11.63
N THR A 176 23.83 -9.27 10.59
CA THR A 176 23.74 -8.20 9.57
C THR A 176 22.84 -7.04 10.00
N LYS A 177 22.33 -7.04 11.24
CA LYS A 177 21.41 -6.04 11.82
C LYS A 177 20.03 -5.97 11.16
N GLU A 178 19.63 -7.01 10.44
CA GLU A 178 18.31 -7.17 9.86
C GLU A 178 17.36 -7.84 10.86
N TYR A 179 16.09 -7.43 10.84
CA TYR A 179 15.07 -8.03 11.71
C TYR A 179 14.51 -9.31 11.08
N ILE A 180 14.72 -10.43 11.75
CA ILE A 180 14.19 -11.74 11.38
C ILE A 180 13.00 -12.07 12.26
N TYR A 181 11.89 -12.47 11.65
CA TYR A 181 10.70 -12.94 12.34
C TYR A 181 11.01 -14.18 13.19
N THR A 182 10.57 -14.18 14.46
CA THR A 182 10.91 -15.26 15.41
C THR A 182 9.95 -16.44 15.37
N GLY A 183 8.76 -16.31 14.76
CA GLY A 183 7.71 -17.33 14.83
C GLY A 183 6.84 -17.24 16.09
N GLU A 184 7.20 -16.40 17.06
CA GLU A 184 6.53 -16.36 18.37
C GLU A 184 5.12 -15.75 18.33
N TYR A 185 4.83 -14.88 17.35
CA TYR A 185 3.51 -14.26 17.22
C TYR A 185 2.40 -15.30 16.98
N GLU A 186 2.67 -16.31 16.14
CA GLU A 186 1.69 -17.36 15.82
C GLU A 186 1.33 -18.25 17.02
N LYS A 187 2.17 -18.27 18.08
CA LYS A 187 1.86 -19.01 19.31
C LYS A 187 0.77 -18.34 20.15
N ARG A 188 0.35 -17.11 19.81
CA ARG A 188 -0.73 -16.35 20.45
C ARG A 188 -0.58 -16.13 21.97
N ASN A 189 0.64 -16.23 22.49
CA ASN A 189 0.95 -15.88 23.87
C ASN A 189 1.04 -14.36 24.04
N PHE A 190 -0.11 -13.67 23.99
CA PHE A 190 -0.17 -12.21 24.03
C PHE A 190 -0.11 -11.61 25.43
N ASP A 191 -0.02 -12.44 26.46
CA ASP A 191 0.07 -11.96 27.84
C ASP A 191 1.46 -11.33 28.12
N VAL A 192 2.45 -11.61 27.25
CA VAL A 192 3.78 -10.98 27.23
C VAL A 192 3.78 -9.59 26.59
N CYS A 193 2.68 -9.17 25.96
CA CYS A 193 2.60 -7.91 25.25
C CYS A 193 2.59 -6.72 26.21
N PRO A 194 3.42 -5.69 25.98
CA PRO A 194 3.39 -4.49 26.80
C PRO A 194 2.07 -3.74 26.61
N ASN A 195 1.67 -3.02 27.65
CA ASN A 195 0.50 -2.16 27.58
C ASN A 195 0.89 -0.78 27.02
N LEU A 196 0.83 -0.66 25.69
CA LEU A 196 1.22 0.57 25.01
C LEU A 196 0.13 1.65 25.11
N PHE A 197 -1.14 1.26 24.97
CA PHE A 197 -2.21 2.25 24.77
C PHE A 197 -2.94 2.65 26.05
N SER A 198 -3.12 1.77 27.03
CA SER A 198 -3.94 2.14 28.18
C SER A 198 -3.26 3.20 29.05
N GLN A 199 -4.09 3.95 29.79
CA GLN A 199 -3.62 4.71 30.94
C GLN A 199 -3.24 3.71 32.03
N THR A 200 -2.02 3.81 32.56
CA THR A 200 -1.70 3.24 33.86
C THR A 200 -2.41 4.13 34.87
N SER A 201 -3.47 3.63 35.51
CA SER A 201 -4.03 4.31 36.67
C SER A 201 -2.91 4.40 37.70
N CYS A 202 -2.47 5.61 38.02
CA CYS A 202 -1.66 5.83 39.20
C CYS A 202 -2.55 5.43 40.39
N LEU A 203 -2.23 4.32 41.05
CA LEU A 203 -2.77 4.00 42.38
C LEU A 203 -2.01 4.80 43.43
#